data_AF-A0A0D0BAR9-F1
#
_entry.id   AF-A0A0D0BAR9-F1
#
_cell.length_a   1.000
_cell.length_b   1.000
_cell.length_c   1.000
_cell.angle_alpha   90.00
_cell.angle_beta   90.00
_cell.angle_gamma   90.00
#
_symmetry.space_group_name_H-M   'P 1'
#
loop_
_entity.id
_entity.type
_entity.pdbx_description
1 polymer ?
#
loop_
_entity_poly.entity_id
_entity_poly.type
_entity_poly.pdbx_seq_one_letter_code
_entity_poly.pdbx_strand_id
1 'polypeptide(L)'
;MTPGDQEALFNTGSNTILNILNLIVISLGYGGLVLMTCISLHTLRIALFICCIVMLLSFTLYFLYDSVSILAYTFEDFVGYTDVATVVWLEIGFVTAKVLILMGDVIVVWRAWVLLPGNLSGKVLLTVLMLANIGLNIADCVEDYVSVSQVAIGIVPALDWISYAASLAINISSTLFIVWKFW
;
A
#
# COMPACT_ATOMS: atom_id res chain seq x y z
N MET A 1 37.59 -13.69 10.42
CA MET A 1 36.49 -12.97 9.75
C MET A 1 37.05 -12.41 8.47
N THR A 2 36.62 -12.95 7.34
CA THR A 2 37.01 -12.50 6.01
C THR A 2 36.32 -11.17 5.68
N PRO A 3 36.81 -10.35 4.73
CA PRO A 3 36.11 -9.15 4.28
C PRO A 3 34.65 -9.43 3.86
N GLY A 4 34.39 -10.60 3.25
CA GLY A 4 33.03 -11.03 2.88
C GLY A 4 32.14 -11.26 4.10
N ASP A 5 32.67 -11.84 5.18
CA ASP A 5 31.92 -12.03 6.43
C ASP A 5 31.56 -10.66 7.07
N GLN A 6 32.41 -9.65 6.92
CA GLN A 6 32.14 -8.30 7.43
C GLN A 6 31.03 -7.60 6.65
N GLU A 7 31.06 -7.71 5.33
CA GLU A 7 30.03 -7.15 4.45
C GLU A 7 28.68 -7.82 4.69
N ALA A 8 28.66 -9.15 4.79
CA ALA A 8 27.45 -9.91 5.12
C ALA A 8 26.87 -9.47 6.47
N LEU A 9 27.69 -9.39 7.51
CA LEU A 9 27.25 -8.95 8.84
C LEU A 9 26.69 -7.51 8.81
N PHE A 10 27.35 -6.61 8.08
CA PHE A 10 26.89 -5.23 7.93
C PHE A 10 25.53 -5.15 7.22
N ASN A 11 25.36 -5.87 6.11
CA ASN A 11 24.12 -5.91 5.35
C ASN A 11 22.98 -6.52 6.17
N THR A 12 23.22 -7.64 6.86
CA THR A 12 22.23 -8.26 7.75
C THR A 12 21.82 -7.29 8.87
N GLY A 13 22.78 -6.65 9.55
CA GLY A 13 22.49 -5.68 10.61
C GLY A 13 21.68 -4.48 10.11
N SER A 14 22.03 -3.93 8.94
CA SER A 14 21.30 -2.83 8.31
C SER A 14 19.86 -3.23 7.97
N ASN A 15 19.68 -4.39 7.33
CA ASN A 15 18.35 -4.90 6.96
C ASN A 15 17.47 -5.16 8.19
N THR A 16 18.03 -5.74 9.25
CA THR A 16 17.29 -5.95 10.52
C THR A 16 16.81 -4.63 11.11
N ILE A 17 17.66 -3.59 11.14
CA ILE A 17 17.27 -2.27 11.65
C ILE A 17 16.13 -1.67 10.81
N LEU A 18 16.24 -1.72 9.47
CA LEU A 18 15.20 -1.21 8.57
C LEU A 18 13.87 -1.96 8.76
N ASN A 19 13.91 -3.28 8.91
CA ASN A 19 12.72 -4.10 9.16
C ASN A 19 12.04 -3.73 10.49
N ILE A 20 12.81 -3.51 11.56
CA ILE A 20 12.27 -3.06 12.85
C ILE A 20 11.60 -1.69 12.72
N LEU A 21 12.25 -0.76 12.02
CA LEU A 21 11.67 0.57 11.78
C LEU A 21 10.37 0.49 10.98
N ASN A 22 10.34 -0.34 9.93
CA ASN A 22 9.14 -0.56 9.13
C ASN A 22 7.99 -1.11 9.99
N LEU A 23 8.27 -2.12 10.82
CA LEU A 23 7.28 -2.72 11.71
C LEU A 23 6.69 -1.71 12.70
N ILE A 24 7.53 -0.82 13.26
CA ILE A 24 7.06 0.26 14.14
C ILE A 24 6.13 1.21 13.38
N VAL A 25 6.52 1.64 12.18
CA VAL A 25 5.71 2.55 11.35
C VAL A 25 4.36 1.92 10.99
N ILE A 26 4.36 0.65 10.57
CA ILE A 26 3.14 -0.07 10.23
C ILE A 26 2.26 -0.25 11.48
N SER A 27 2.84 -0.60 12.64
CA SER A 27 2.10 -0.73 13.91
C SER A 27 1.42 0.58 14.33
N LEU A 28 2.10 1.72 14.18
CA LEU A 28 1.52 3.03 14.42
C LEU A 28 0.36 3.34 13.47
N GLY A 29 0.52 3.02 12.18
CA GLY A 29 -0.54 3.15 11.18
C GLY A 29 -1.77 2.31 11.53
N TYR A 30 -1.57 1.07 11.96
CA TYR A 30 -2.63 0.16 12.40
C TYR A 30 -3.41 0.74 13.60
N GLY A 31 -2.69 1.23 14.62
CA GLY A 31 -3.32 1.87 15.78
C GLY A 31 -4.18 3.08 15.39
N GLY A 32 -3.70 3.87 14.43
CA GLY A 32 -4.46 4.98 13.85
C GLY A 32 -5.75 4.54 13.17
N LEU A 33 -5.71 3.47 12.37
CA LEU A 33 -6.89 2.91 11.69
C LEU A 33 -7.92 2.31 12.67
N VAL A 34 -7.47 1.65 13.72
CA VAL A 34 -8.35 1.15 14.80
C VAL A 34 -9.08 2.33 15.46
N LEU A 35 -8.35 3.39 15.81
CA LEU A 35 -8.92 4.59 16.40
C LEU A 35 -9.92 5.28 15.45
N MET A 36 -9.59 5.38 14.17
CA MET A 36 -10.48 5.93 13.14
C MET A 36 -11.77 5.10 13.00
N THR A 37 -11.66 3.78 13.05
CA THR A 37 -12.81 2.86 12.99
C THR A 37 -13.73 3.05 14.20
N CYS A 38 -13.16 3.18 15.41
CA CYS A 38 -13.93 3.47 16.63
C CYS A 38 -14.67 4.82 16.54
N ILE A 39 -14.02 5.87 16.03
CA ILE A 39 -14.65 7.18 15.81
C ILE A 39 -15.78 7.07 14.75
N SER A 40 -15.55 6.30 13.68
CA SER A 40 -16.56 6.08 12.64
C SER A 40 -17.79 5.33 13.18
N LEU A 41 -17.58 4.37 14.08
CA LEU A 41 -18.66 3.63 14.74
C LEU A 41 -19.51 4.58 15.61
N HIS A 42 -18.84 5.43 16.40
CA HIS A 42 -19.50 6.40 17.26
C HIS A 42 -20.32 7.45 16.47
N THR A 43 -19.88 7.83 15.27
CA THR A 43 -20.55 8.84 14.45
C THR A 43 -21.71 8.29 13.58
N LEU A 44 -22.00 6.99 13.63
CA LEU A 44 -23.14 6.32 12.96
C LEU A 44 -23.22 6.54 11.44
N ARG A 45 -22.10 6.86 10.78
CA ARG A 45 -22.04 7.01 9.32
C ARG A 45 -21.68 5.68 8.68
N ILE A 46 -22.70 4.90 8.29
CA ILE A 46 -22.57 3.54 7.74
C ILE A 46 -21.53 3.46 6.61
N ALA A 47 -21.53 4.42 5.67
CA ALA A 47 -20.58 4.43 4.55
C ALA A 47 -19.11 4.60 5.00
N LEU A 48 -18.85 5.50 5.97
CA LEU A 48 -17.51 5.67 6.54
C LEU A 48 -17.09 4.44 7.33
N PHE A 49 -18.04 3.82 8.04
CA PHE A 49 -17.77 2.63 8.84
C PHE A 49 -17.35 1.45 7.94
N ILE A 50 -18.08 1.21 6.85
CA ILE A 50 -17.72 0.18 5.87
C ILE A 50 -16.32 0.46 5.29
N CYS A 51 -16.04 1.71 4.89
CA CYS A 51 -14.73 2.09 4.37
C CYS A 51 -13.61 1.85 5.39
N CYS A 52 -13.80 2.26 6.64
CA CYS A 52 -12.84 2.03 7.73
C CYS A 52 -12.62 0.54 8.01
N ILE A 53 -13.68 -0.27 8.00
CA ILE A 53 -13.57 -1.73 8.20
C ILE A 53 -12.80 -2.39 7.06
N VAL A 54 -13.06 -2.02 5.81
CA VAL A 54 -12.31 -2.59 4.67
C VAL A 54 -10.84 -2.17 4.76
N MET A 55 -10.54 -0.91 5.03
CA MET A 55 -9.16 -0.45 5.24
C MET A 55 -8.49 -1.18 6.40
N LEU A 56 -9.18 -1.34 7.54
CA LEU A 56 -8.67 -2.04 8.69
C LEU A 56 -8.37 -3.50 8.34
N LEU A 57 -9.26 -4.20 7.63
CA LEU A 57 -9.07 -5.57 7.21
C LEU A 57 -7.87 -5.72 6.26
N SER A 58 -7.76 -4.85 5.25
CA SER A 58 -6.62 -4.82 4.34
C SER A 58 -5.31 -4.54 5.07
N PHE A 59 -5.32 -3.61 6.03
CA PHE A 59 -4.14 -3.27 6.81
C PHE A 59 -3.75 -4.39 7.79
N THR A 60 -4.72 -5.08 8.40
CA THR A 60 -4.45 -6.26 9.23
C THR A 60 -3.75 -7.34 8.41
N LEU A 61 -4.23 -7.62 7.20
CA LEU A 61 -3.60 -8.61 6.32
C LEU A 61 -2.18 -8.20 5.93
N TYR A 62 -1.99 -6.92 5.57
CA TYR A 62 -0.66 -6.39 5.26
C TYR A 62 0.30 -6.45 6.45
N PHE A 63 -0.17 -6.09 7.65
CA PHE A 63 0.64 -6.17 8.88
C PHE A 63 1.01 -7.61 9.23
N LEU A 64 0.09 -8.56 9.07
CA LEU A 64 0.37 -9.99 9.26
C LEU A 64 1.40 -10.47 8.24
N TYR A 65 1.25 -10.10 6.97
CA TYR A 65 2.22 -10.38 5.92
C TYR A 65 3.62 -9.90 6.30
N ASP A 66 3.77 -8.61 6.59
CA ASP A 66 5.07 -8.00 6.92
C ASP A 66 5.70 -8.62 8.17
N SER A 67 4.90 -8.82 9.23
CA SER A 67 5.36 -9.45 10.47
C SER A 67 5.89 -10.87 10.26
N VAL A 68 5.18 -11.68 9.48
CA VAL A 68 5.61 -13.05 9.16
C VAL A 68 6.82 -13.05 8.23
N SER A 69 6.89 -12.14 7.25
CA SER A 69 8.02 -12.04 6.33
C SER A 69 9.31 -11.65 7.06
N ILE A 70 9.25 -10.70 8.00
CA ILE A 70 10.40 -10.34 8.85
C ILE A 70 10.84 -11.54 9.70
N LEU A 71 9.87 -12.26 10.27
CA LEU A 71 10.13 -13.44 11.08
C LEU A 71 10.78 -14.54 10.24
N ALA A 72 10.23 -14.81 9.05
CA ALA A 72 10.73 -15.80 8.10
C ALA A 72 12.16 -15.47 7.65
N TYR A 73 12.45 -14.21 7.29
CA TYR A 73 13.81 -13.79 6.91
C TYR A 73 14.82 -14.01 8.05
N THR A 74 14.39 -13.83 9.30
CA THR A 74 15.24 -14.09 10.47
C THR A 74 15.48 -15.59 10.70
N PHE A 75 14.58 -16.45 10.22
CA PHE A 75 14.64 -17.91 10.38
C PHE A 75 15.04 -18.68 9.12
N GLU A 76 15.11 -18.05 7.93
CA GLU A 76 15.48 -18.71 6.67
C GLU A 76 16.93 -19.21 6.66
N ASP A 77 17.82 -18.60 7.46
CA ASP A 77 19.14 -19.16 7.77
C ASP A 77 19.07 -20.56 8.44
N PHE A 78 17.88 -20.98 8.91
CA PHE A 78 17.65 -22.24 9.62
C PHE A 78 16.78 -23.28 8.87
N VAL A 79 15.90 -22.88 7.95
CA VAL A 79 14.94 -23.81 7.32
C VAL A 79 14.79 -23.48 5.84
N GLY A 80 15.37 -24.32 4.98
CA GLY A 80 15.26 -24.20 3.52
C GLY A 80 13.80 -24.26 3.07
N TYR A 81 13.25 -23.10 2.71
CA TYR A 81 11.88 -22.96 2.27
C TYR A 81 11.79 -23.00 0.74
N THR A 82 11.21 -24.08 0.21
CA THR A 82 10.75 -24.14 -1.18
C THR A 82 9.34 -24.71 -1.18
N ASP A 83 8.31 -23.86 -1.23
CA ASP A 83 6.95 -24.35 -1.47
C ASP A 83 6.00 -23.26 -1.97
N VAL A 84 4.94 -23.66 -2.67
CA VAL A 84 3.85 -22.85 -3.22
C VAL A 84 3.28 -21.84 -2.21
N ALA A 85 3.39 -22.15 -0.91
CA ALA A 85 2.99 -21.27 0.18
C ALA A 85 3.73 -19.92 0.19
N THR A 86 5.01 -19.86 -0.19
CA THR A 86 5.78 -18.60 -0.21
C THR A 86 5.31 -17.68 -1.33
N VAL A 87 4.99 -18.24 -2.50
CA VAL A 87 4.41 -17.49 -3.62
C VAL A 87 3.07 -16.90 -3.22
N VAL A 88 2.16 -17.71 -2.65
CA VAL A 88 0.86 -17.21 -2.18
C VAL A 88 1.02 -16.12 -1.12
N TRP A 89 2.01 -16.24 -0.23
CA TRP A 89 2.27 -15.24 0.80
C TRP A 89 2.73 -13.91 0.21
N LEU A 90 3.65 -13.92 -0.77
CA LEU A 90 4.11 -12.74 -1.49
C LEU A 90 2.95 -12.00 -2.17
N GLU A 91 2.07 -12.74 -2.87
CA GLU A 91 0.90 -12.18 -3.57
C GLU A 91 -0.06 -11.45 -2.62
N ILE A 92 -0.26 -11.98 -1.39
CA ILE A 92 -1.10 -11.32 -0.39
C ILE A 92 -0.52 -9.95 -0.02
N GLY A 93 0.81 -9.86 0.15
CA GLY A 93 1.50 -8.60 0.45
C GLY A 93 1.28 -7.53 -0.61
N PHE A 94 1.50 -7.87 -1.88
CA PHE A 94 1.34 -6.93 -3.00
C PHE A 94 -0.11 -6.46 -3.14
N VAL A 95 -1.07 -7.38 -3.19
CA VAL A 95 -2.48 -7.05 -3.39
C VAL A 95 -3.00 -6.19 -2.23
N THR A 96 -2.67 -6.53 -0.98
CA THR A 96 -3.14 -5.77 0.18
C THR A 96 -2.58 -4.35 0.22
N ALA A 97 -1.30 -4.16 -0.15
CA ALA A 97 -0.69 -2.84 -0.24
C ALA A 97 -1.37 -1.95 -1.29
N LYS A 98 -1.61 -2.46 -2.50
CA LYS A 98 -2.24 -1.67 -3.58
C LYS A 98 -3.71 -1.37 -3.27
N VAL A 99 -4.42 -2.29 -2.60
CA VAL A 99 -5.79 -2.02 -2.09
C VAL A 99 -5.80 -0.87 -1.09
N LEU A 100 -4.83 -0.81 -0.17
CA LEU A 100 -4.74 0.31 0.79
C LEU A 100 -4.53 1.65 0.10
N ILE A 101 -3.65 1.70 -0.90
CA ILE A 101 -3.38 2.90 -1.69
C ILE A 101 -4.62 3.34 -2.45
N LEU A 102 -5.27 2.42 -3.18
CA LEU A 102 -6.51 2.70 -3.91
C LEU A 102 -7.62 3.19 -2.99
N MET A 103 -7.77 2.63 -1.79
CA MET A 103 -8.75 3.09 -0.82
C MET A 103 -8.46 4.51 -0.33
N GLY A 104 -7.19 4.83 -0.09
CA GLY A 104 -6.74 6.19 0.21
C GLY A 104 -7.15 7.18 -0.88
N ASP A 105 -6.89 6.82 -2.14
CA ASP A 105 -7.18 7.65 -3.31
C ASP A 105 -8.69 7.85 -3.50
N VAL A 106 -9.48 6.78 -3.33
CA VAL A 106 -10.94 6.84 -3.37
C VAL A 106 -11.48 7.78 -2.29
N ILE A 107 -10.93 7.77 -1.08
CA ILE A 107 -11.36 8.69 0.00
C ILE A 107 -11.08 10.14 -0.38
N VAL A 108 -9.89 10.44 -0.90
CA VAL A 108 -9.51 11.79 -1.31
C VAL A 108 -10.41 12.30 -2.43
N VAL A 109 -10.65 11.46 -3.45
CA VAL A 109 -11.52 11.83 -4.57
C VAL A 109 -12.98 11.93 -4.15
N TRP A 110 -13.47 11.04 -3.28
CA TRP A 110 -14.80 11.16 -2.69
C TRP A 110 -14.99 12.48 -1.96
N ARG A 111 -13.99 12.92 -1.19
CA ARG A 111 -14.01 14.23 -0.51
C ARG A 111 -14.08 15.38 -1.51
N ALA A 112 -13.25 15.35 -2.56
CA ALA A 112 -13.29 16.35 -3.62
C ALA A 112 -14.65 16.37 -4.32
N TRP A 113 -15.25 15.20 -4.56
CA TRP A 113 -16.54 15.05 -5.20
C TRP A 113 -17.70 15.68 -4.41
N VAL A 114 -17.76 15.39 -3.12
CA VAL A 114 -18.81 15.90 -2.22
C VAL A 114 -18.71 17.42 -2.07
N LEU A 115 -17.49 17.97 -2.05
CA LEU A 115 -17.23 19.40 -1.90
C LEU A 115 -17.43 20.22 -3.18
N LEU A 116 -17.74 19.59 -4.32
CA LEU A 116 -17.92 20.27 -5.61
C LEU A 116 -19.42 20.41 -5.97
N PRO A 117 -20.16 21.41 -5.45
CA PRO A 117 -21.53 21.63 -5.86
C PRO A 117 -21.58 22.15 -7.30
N GLY A 118 -22.43 21.55 -8.14
CA GLY A 118 -22.85 22.10 -9.44
C GLY A 118 -21.89 22.00 -10.63
N ASN A 119 -20.61 21.63 -10.45
CA ASN A 119 -19.67 21.52 -11.58
C ASN A 119 -19.55 20.08 -12.11
N LEU A 120 -20.33 19.74 -13.14
CA LEU A 120 -20.32 18.41 -13.76
C LEU A 120 -18.95 18.06 -14.36
N SER A 121 -18.26 19.02 -14.98
CA SER A 121 -16.97 18.75 -15.65
C SER A 121 -15.86 18.38 -14.67
N GLY A 122 -15.80 19.05 -13.51
CA GLY A 122 -14.85 18.71 -12.45
C GLY A 122 -15.09 17.31 -11.88
N LYS A 123 -16.36 16.91 -11.72
CA LYS A 123 -16.72 15.55 -11.29
C LYS A 123 -16.32 14.50 -12.31
N VAL A 124 -16.62 14.73 -13.60
CA VAL A 124 -16.21 13.82 -14.67
C VAL A 124 -14.69 13.67 -14.73
N LEU A 125 -13.95 14.76 -14.64
CA LEU A 125 -12.48 14.73 -14.63
C LEU A 125 -11.94 13.90 -13.46
N LEU A 126 -12.47 14.10 -12.25
CA LEU A 126 -12.09 13.32 -11.06
C LEU A 126 -12.42 11.83 -11.22
N THR A 127 -13.57 11.47 -11.80
CA THR A 127 -13.88 10.06 -12.10
C THR A 127 -12.86 9.46 -13.05
N VAL A 128 -12.53 10.16 -14.13
CA VAL A 128 -11.62 9.67 -15.17
C VAL A 128 -10.23 9.46 -14.59
N LEU A 129 -9.75 10.41 -13.78
CA LEU A 129 -8.47 10.27 -13.07
C LEU A 129 -8.47 9.05 -12.14
N MET A 130 -9.54 8.82 -11.38
CA MET A 130 -9.62 7.62 -10.52
C MET A 130 -9.70 6.31 -11.30
N LEU A 131 -10.44 6.28 -12.41
CA LEU A 131 -10.49 5.09 -13.25
C LEU A 131 -9.13 4.79 -13.87
N ALA A 132 -8.40 5.82 -14.31
CA ALA A 132 -7.03 5.67 -14.79
C ALA A 132 -6.10 5.14 -13.69
N ASN A 133 -6.22 5.65 -12.46
CA ASN A 133 -5.43 5.20 -11.31
C ASN A 133 -5.71 3.75 -10.92
N ILE A 134 -6.98 3.35 -10.91
CA ILE A 134 -7.39 1.96 -10.68
C ILE A 134 -6.80 1.06 -11.77
N GLY A 135 -6.92 1.46 -13.04
CA GLY A 135 -6.34 0.72 -14.15
C GLY A 135 -4.81 0.59 -14.05
N LEU A 136 -4.12 1.64 -13.63
CA LEU A 136 -2.68 1.65 -13.43
C LEU A 136 -2.26 0.71 -12.31
N ASN A 137 -2.92 0.75 -11.15
CA ASN A 137 -2.63 -0.17 -10.03
C ASN A 137 -2.94 -1.62 -10.40
N ILE A 138 -3.98 -1.89 -11.21
CA ILE A 138 -4.25 -3.25 -11.71
C ILE A 138 -3.15 -3.69 -12.67
N ALA A 139 -2.71 -2.83 -13.60
CA ALA A 139 -1.64 -3.14 -14.53
C ALA A 139 -0.32 -3.44 -13.79
N ASP A 140 -0.05 -2.68 -12.72
CA ASP A 140 1.08 -2.86 -11.83
C ASP A 140 1.02 -4.21 -11.10
N CYS A 141 -0.12 -4.57 -10.49
CA CYS A 141 -0.31 -5.90 -9.90
C CYS A 141 -0.07 -7.05 -10.90
N VAL A 142 -0.46 -6.85 -12.17
CA VAL A 142 -0.24 -7.86 -13.22
C VAL A 142 1.24 -7.92 -13.64
N GLU A 143 1.93 -6.78 -13.72
CA GLU A 143 3.38 -6.74 -13.94
C GLU A 143 4.12 -7.43 -12.79
N ASP A 144 3.75 -7.16 -11.54
CA ASP A 144 4.29 -7.80 -10.34
C ASP A 144 4.13 -9.33 -10.45
N TYR A 145 2.92 -9.81 -10.74
CA TYR A 145 2.66 -11.25 -10.89
C TYR A 145 3.54 -11.90 -11.97
N VAL A 146 3.71 -11.26 -13.13
CA VAL A 146 4.55 -11.77 -14.22
C VAL A 146 6.04 -11.69 -13.85
N SER A 147 6.43 -10.64 -13.14
CA SER A 147 7.81 -10.37 -12.76
C SER A 147 8.29 -11.20 -11.58
N VAL A 148 7.42 -11.79 -10.74
CA VAL A 148 7.81 -12.82 -9.75
C VAL A 148 8.65 -13.94 -10.40
N SER A 149 8.43 -14.25 -11.68
CA SER A 149 9.25 -15.19 -12.46
C SER A 149 10.57 -14.60 -13.01
N GLN A 150 10.68 -13.27 -13.10
CA GLN A 150 11.80 -12.53 -13.71
C GLN A 150 12.71 -11.82 -12.69
N VAL A 151 12.28 -11.62 -11.45
CA VAL A 151 13.07 -11.04 -10.35
C VAL A 151 14.35 -11.85 -10.07
N ALA A 152 14.35 -13.14 -10.41
CA ALA A 152 15.55 -13.99 -10.39
C ALA A 152 16.71 -13.48 -11.28
N ILE A 153 16.43 -12.55 -12.22
CA ILE A 153 17.40 -11.97 -13.17
C ILE A 153 17.70 -10.48 -12.82
N GLY A 154 17.14 -9.95 -11.74
CA GLY A 154 17.48 -8.61 -11.21
C GLY A 154 16.89 -7.42 -11.99
N ILE A 155 15.81 -7.63 -12.73
CA ILE A 155 15.07 -6.54 -13.40
C ILE A 155 14.02 -5.99 -12.42
N VAL A 156 14.08 -4.69 -12.12
CA VAL A 156 13.09 -4.00 -11.28
C VAL A 156 11.88 -3.62 -12.16
N PRO A 157 10.63 -3.93 -11.75
CA PRO A 157 9.44 -3.52 -12.48
C PRO A 157 9.37 -2.01 -12.61
N ALA A 158 9.11 -1.51 -13.81
CA ALA A 158 9.08 -0.07 -14.06
C ALA A 158 7.76 0.57 -13.58
N LEU A 159 6.65 -0.18 -13.48
CA LEU A 159 5.38 0.40 -13.08
C LEU A 159 5.30 0.71 -11.58
N ASP A 160 6.07 0.04 -10.72
CA ASP A 160 5.97 0.17 -9.26
C ASP A 160 6.06 1.62 -8.78
N TRP A 161 7.09 2.35 -9.24
CA TRP A 161 7.24 3.75 -8.83
C TRP A 161 6.28 4.69 -9.58
N ILE A 162 5.85 4.30 -10.79
CA ILE A 162 4.92 5.09 -11.61
C ILE A 162 3.52 5.06 -10.98
N SER A 163 3.07 3.91 -10.48
CA SER A 163 1.77 3.76 -9.83
C SER A 163 1.70 4.59 -8.55
N TYR A 164 2.76 4.57 -7.73
CA TYR A 164 2.88 5.42 -6.55
C TYR A 164 2.91 6.91 -6.91
N ALA A 165 3.69 7.29 -7.92
CA ALA A 165 3.77 8.69 -8.36
C ALA A 165 2.43 9.19 -8.92
N ALA A 166 1.71 8.37 -9.68
CA ALA A 166 0.40 8.70 -10.23
C ALA A 166 -0.66 8.84 -9.12
N SER A 167 -0.71 7.90 -8.17
CA SER A 167 -1.59 7.97 -7.00
C SER A 167 -1.35 9.26 -6.19
N LEU A 168 -0.08 9.58 -5.93
CA LEU A 168 0.30 10.82 -5.25
C LEU A 168 -0.12 12.05 -6.05
N ALA A 169 0.13 12.07 -7.37
CA ALA A 169 -0.23 13.18 -8.24
C ALA A 169 -1.75 13.42 -8.26
N ILE A 170 -2.56 12.36 -8.27
CA ILE A 170 -4.02 12.44 -8.24
C ILE A 170 -4.51 12.97 -6.89
N ASN A 171 -3.91 12.53 -5.78
CA ASN A 171 -4.24 13.05 -4.46
C ASN A 171 -3.90 14.52 -4.30
N ILE A 172 -2.71 14.94 -4.73
CA ILE A 172 -2.29 16.34 -4.73
C ILE A 172 -3.22 17.16 -5.62
N SER A 173 -3.49 16.71 -6.85
CA SER A 173 -4.37 17.40 -7.79
C SER A 173 -5.79 17.55 -7.23
N SER A 174 -6.34 16.50 -6.65
CA SER A 174 -7.66 16.52 -6.01
C SER A 174 -7.71 17.49 -4.84
N THR A 175 -6.67 17.52 -4.02
CA THR A 175 -6.56 18.44 -2.89
C THR A 175 -6.42 19.89 -3.34
N LEU A 176 -5.56 20.16 -4.33
CA LEU A 176 -5.41 21.49 -4.93
C LEU A 176 -6.70 21.96 -5.60
N PHE A 177 -7.44 21.05 -6.23
CA PHE A 177 -8.71 21.36 -6.87
C PHE A 177 -9.77 21.78 -5.85
N ILE A 178 -9.78 21.16 -4.66
CA ILE A 178 -10.60 21.63 -3.52
C ILE A 178 -10.16 23.03 -3.12
N VAL A 179 -8.86 23.27 -2.88
CA VAL A 179 -8.38 24.58 -2.42
C VAL A 179 -8.72 25.68 -3.42
N TRP A 180 -8.48 25.46 -4.71
CA TRP A 180 -8.72 26.44 -5.76
C TRP A 180 -10.20 26.80 -5.94
N LYS A 181 -11.13 25.88 -5.67
CA LYS A 181 -12.57 26.16 -5.85
C LYS A 181 -13.16 26.97 -4.70
N PHE A 182 -12.54 26.95 -3.53
CA PHE A 182 -13.03 27.62 -2.31
C PHE A 182 -12.35 28.96 -2.03
N TRP A 183 -11.34 29.34 -2.81
CA TRP A 183 -10.70 30.66 -2.82
C TRP A 183 -11.07 31.42 -4.09
#